data_AF-K2AZ28-F1
#
_entry.id   AF-K2AZ28-F1
#
_cell.length_a   1.000
_cell.length_b   1.000
_cell.length_c   1.000
_cell.angle_alpha   90.00
_cell.angle_beta   90.00
_cell.angle_gamma   90.00
#
_symmetry.space_group_name_H-M   'P 1'
#
loop_
_entity.id
_entity.type
_entity.pdbx_description
1 polymer ?
#
loop_
_entity_poly.entity_id
_entity_poly.type
_entity_poly.pdbx_seq_one_letter_code
_entity_poly.pdbx_strand_id
1 'polypeptide(L)'
;MLYNSLKILHIISAACVLTSIAYSYYLWRSIRPANRITLLNRMQTQTLLIIVPFAIFQLATGFTMISLKHYAANQLWIGGSIISFMVVIGSWLGFMYFLFLSQQVTVSLQTDDPVKKYHYLQSFFLLICAIGLLCMIFFMANKTIL
;
A
#
# COMPACT_ATOMS: atom_id res chain seq x y z
N MET A 1 21.20 5.54 19.15
CA MET A 1 21.47 4.79 17.89
C MET A 1 20.25 3.99 17.44
N LEU A 2 19.64 3.16 18.30
CA LEU A 2 18.47 2.33 17.98
C LEU A 2 17.31 3.09 17.31
N TYR A 3 16.95 4.28 17.80
CA TYR A 3 15.89 5.11 17.21
C TYR A 3 16.15 5.45 15.73
N ASN A 4 17.37 5.85 15.38
CA ASN A 4 17.73 6.22 14.01
C ASN A 4 17.73 5.01 13.08
N SER A 5 18.21 3.86 13.56
CA SER A 5 18.15 2.60 12.82
C SER A 5 16.71 2.18 12.54
N LEU A 6 15.82 2.25 13.54
CA LEU A 6 14.38 1.96 13.37
C LEU A 6 13.71 2.92 12.39
N LYS A 7 14.06 4.21 12.43
CA LYS A 7 13.56 5.21 11.48
C LYS A 7 13.93 4.86 10.04
N ILE A 8 15.18 4.48 9.80
CA ILE A 8 15.65 4.06 8.46
C ILE A 8 14.91 2.79 8.01
N LEU A 9 14.82 1.77 8.88
CA LEU A 9 14.11 0.53 8.57
C LEU A 9 12.62 0.77 8.27
N HIS A 10 11.99 1.68 9.01
CA HIS A 10 10.59 2.07 8.77
C HIS A 10 10.43 2.72 7.40
N ILE A 11 11.30 3.65 7.01
CA ILE A 11 11.29 4.28 5.68
C ILE A 11 11.55 3.26 4.57
N ILE A 12 12.55 2.38 4.74
CA ILE A 12 12.86 1.33 3.76
C ILE A 12 11.67 0.40 3.58
N SER A 13 11.00 0.00 4.67
CA SER A 13 9.81 -0.85 4.58
C SER A 13 8.69 -0.19 3.77
N ALA A 14 8.47 1.12 3.91
CA ALA A 14 7.51 1.88 3.12
C ALA A 14 7.88 1.93 1.64
N ALA A 15 9.17 2.12 1.34
CA ALA A 15 9.69 2.08 -0.02
C ALA A 15 9.50 0.69 -0.65
N CYS A 16 9.75 -0.39 0.08
CA CYS A 16 9.51 -1.76 -0.41
C CYS A 16 8.04 -2.01 -0.75
N VAL A 17 7.11 -1.54 0.10
CA VAL A 17 5.66 -1.61 -0.19
C VAL A 17 5.31 -0.80 -1.44
N LEU A 18 5.88 0.40 -1.60
CA LEU A 18 5.68 1.25 -2.77
C LEU A 18 6.16 0.56 -4.06
N THR A 19 7.35 -0.04 -4.04
CA THR A 19 7.89 -0.80 -5.19
C THR A 19 7.01 -2.01 -5.51
N SER A 20 6.52 -2.72 -4.51
CA SER A 20 5.58 -3.84 -4.70
C SER A 20 4.28 -3.39 -5.38
N ILE A 21 3.75 -2.23 -5.00
CA ILE A 21 2.56 -1.63 -5.64
C ILE A 21 2.84 -1.28 -7.11
N ALA A 22 3.98 -0.66 -7.41
CA ALA A 22 4.36 -0.37 -8.79
C ALA A 22 4.49 -1.64 -9.64
N TYR A 23 5.03 -2.71 -9.03
CA TYR A 23 5.12 -4.02 -9.66
C TYR A 23 3.73 -4.64 -9.89
N SER A 24 2.79 -4.52 -8.94
CA SER A 24 1.38 -4.88 -9.15
C SER A 24 0.79 -4.12 -10.32
N TYR A 25 1.00 -2.81 -10.40
CA TYR A 25 0.41 -2.06 -11.49
C TYR A 25 0.87 -2.57 -12.87
N TYR A 26 2.17 -2.86 -13.01
CA TYR A 26 2.75 -3.37 -14.25
C TYR A 26 2.29 -4.79 -14.59
N LEU A 27 2.36 -5.73 -13.64
CA LEU A 27 1.98 -7.13 -13.85
C LEU A 27 0.51 -7.30 -14.23
N TRP A 28 -0.36 -6.46 -13.70
CA TRP A 28 -1.80 -6.65 -13.79
C TRP A 28 -2.39 -5.98 -15.02
N ARG A 29 -1.71 -4.95 -15.56
CA ARG A 29 -1.96 -4.45 -16.91
C ARG A 29 -1.42 -5.37 -18.01
N SER A 30 -0.27 -6.00 -17.76
CA SER A 30 0.40 -6.82 -18.78
C SER A 30 -0.21 -8.23 -18.89
N ILE A 31 -0.70 -8.80 -17.79
CA ILE A 31 -1.26 -10.15 -17.79
C ILE A 31 -2.77 -10.07 -17.68
N ARG A 32 -3.47 -10.30 -18.79
CA ARG A 32 -4.88 -10.71 -18.78
C ARG A 32 -4.91 -12.15 -18.28
N PRO A 33 -5.20 -12.42 -17.00
CA PRO A 33 -5.20 -13.77 -16.48
C PRO A 33 -6.32 -14.53 -17.18
N ALA A 34 -5.99 -15.68 -17.77
CA ALA A 34 -7.00 -16.51 -18.43
C ALA A 34 -8.06 -17.04 -17.45
N ASN A 35 -7.73 -17.13 -16.16
CA ASN A 35 -8.58 -17.70 -15.11
C ASN A 35 -8.55 -16.91 -13.79
N ARG A 36 -9.73 -16.82 -13.15
CA ARG A 36 -9.95 -16.14 -11.85
C ARG A 36 -9.13 -16.74 -10.70
N ILE A 37 -8.88 -18.05 -10.72
CA ILE A 37 -8.10 -18.76 -9.69
C ILE A 37 -6.64 -18.29 -9.70
N THR A 38 -6.04 -18.19 -10.87
CA THR A 38 -4.65 -17.71 -11.03
C THR A 38 -4.51 -16.28 -10.54
N LEU A 39 -5.52 -15.45 -10.76
CA LEU A 39 -5.57 -14.09 -10.24
C LEU A 39 -5.63 -14.06 -8.71
N LEU A 40 -6.57 -14.80 -8.12
CA LEU A 40 -6.73 -14.88 -6.67
C LEU A 40 -5.45 -15.35 -5.98
N ASN A 41 -4.80 -16.38 -6.52
CA ASN A 41 -3.53 -16.86 -5.99
C ASN A 41 -2.44 -15.78 -6.04
N ARG A 42 -2.37 -14.98 -7.11
CA ARG A 42 -1.42 -13.85 -7.21
C ARG A 42 -1.77 -12.71 -6.25
N MET A 43 -3.06 -12.36 -6.11
CA MET A 43 -3.55 -11.37 -5.13
C MET A 43 -3.12 -11.77 -3.72
N GLN A 44 -3.41 -13.03 -3.37
CA GLN A 44 -3.15 -13.59 -2.05
C GLN A 44 -1.66 -13.65 -1.77
N THR A 45 -0.85 -14.19 -2.69
CA THR A 45 0.61 -14.28 -2.52
C THR A 45 1.22 -12.90 -2.30
N GLN A 46 0.87 -11.91 -3.13
CA GLN A 46 1.43 -10.56 -2.96
C GLN A 46 0.97 -9.90 -1.66
N THR A 47 -0.31 -10.03 -1.33
CA THR A 47 -0.87 -9.40 -0.11
C THR A 47 -0.28 -10.04 1.14
N LEU A 48 -0.24 -11.38 1.21
CA LEU A 48 0.20 -12.12 2.39
C LEU A 48 1.72 -12.14 2.57
N LEU A 49 2.50 -12.20 1.48
CA LEU A 49 3.96 -12.30 1.58
C LEU A 49 4.67 -10.96 1.59
N ILE A 50 4.05 -9.91 1.04
CA ILE A 50 4.68 -8.60 0.92
C ILE A 50 3.94 -7.58 1.77
N ILE A 51 2.68 -7.29 1.43
CA ILE A 51 1.96 -6.15 2.03
C ILE A 51 1.72 -6.32 3.53
N VAL A 52 1.20 -7.48 3.96
CA VAL A 52 0.88 -7.75 5.37
C VAL A 52 2.12 -7.75 6.27
N PRO A 53 3.22 -8.46 5.95
CA PRO A 53 4.44 -8.42 6.76
C PRO A 53 5.02 -7.02 6.90
N PHE A 54 5.05 -6.24 5.82
CA PHE A 54 5.54 -4.86 5.88
C PHE A 54 4.60 -3.93 6.65
N ALA A 55 3.28 -4.14 6.58
CA ALA A 55 2.30 -3.39 7.38
C ALA A 55 2.48 -3.66 8.88
N ILE A 56 2.64 -4.93 9.28
CA ILE A 56 2.92 -5.32 10.67
C ILE A 56 4.26 -4.72 11.13
N PHE A 57 5.29 -4.82 10.28
CA PHE A 57 6.60 -4.24 10.56
C PHE A 57 6.55 -2.72 10.73
N GLN A 58 5.77 -2.01 9.92
CA GLN A 58 5.58 -0.56 10.07
C GLN A 58 4.87 -0.19 11.36
N LEU A 59 3.83 -0.93 11.74
CA LEU A 59 3.16 -0.72 13.04
C LEU A 59 4.15 -0.95 14.19
N ALA A 60 4.88 -2.07 14.18
CA ALA A 60 5.85 -2.42 15.22
C ALA A 60 6.95 -1.36 15.34
N THR A 61 7.57 -0.98 14.22
CA THR A 61 8.64 0.04 14.22
C THR A 61 8.12 1.43 14.58
N GLY A 62 6.91 1.80 14.12
CA GLY A 62 6.24 3.05 14.46
C GLY A 62 5.96 3.17 15.97
N PHE A 63 5.31 2.18 16.56
CA PHE A 63 5.03 2.15 18.01
C PHE A 63 6.32 2.13 18.84
N THR A 64 7.31 1.34 18.43
CA THR A 64 8.61 1.28 19.13
C THR A 64 9.31 2.64 19.10
N MET A 65 9.29 3.35 17.97
CA MET A 65 9.87 4.69 17.85
C MET A 65 9.16 5.74 18.73
N ILE A 66 7.84 5.66 18.84
CA ILE A 66 7.04 6.53 19.73
C ILE A 66 7.40 6.23 21.20
N SER A 67 7.45 4.94 21.56
CA SER A 67 7.77 4.49 22.92
C SER A 67 9.19 4.88 23.36
N LEU A 68 10.20 4.66 22.51
CA LEU A 68 11.62 4.94 22.83
C LEU A 68 11.92 6.40 23.14
N LYS A 69 11.09 7.32 22.65
CA LYS A 69 11.28 8.76 22.80
C LYS A 69 10.14 9.44 23.56
N HIS A 70 9.18 8.64 24.05
CA HIS A 70 7.99 9.10 24.75
C HIS A 70 7.26 10.24 24.02
N TYR A 71 7.16 10.15 22.68
CA TYR A 71 6.50 11.19 21.91
C TYR A 71 5.01 11.23 22.24
N ALA A 72 4.50 12.45 22.43
CA ALA A 72 3.06 12.65 22.59
C ALA A 72 2.34 12.29 21.29
N ALA A 73 1.26 11.52 21.39
CA ALA A 73 0.49 11.06 20.24
C ALA A 73 -0.14 12.20 19.40
N ASN A 74 -0.22 13.41 19.95
CA ASN A 74 -0.74 14.61 19.27
C ASN A 74 0.25 15.25 18.30
N GLN A 75 1.49 14.75 18.17
CA GLN A 75 2.44 15.30 17.22
C GLN A 75 1.96 15.09 15.78
N LEU A 76 2.01 16.16 14.97
CA LEU A 76 1.51 16.16 13.59
C LEU A 76 2.10 15.04 12.73
N TRP A 77 3.38 14.72 12.88
CA TRP A 77 4.01 13.64 12.11
C TRP A 77 3.50 12.24 12.52
N ILE A 78 3.10 12.04 13.78
CA ILE A 78 2.49 10.78 14.24
C ILE A 78 1.09 10.65 13.66
N GLY A 79 0.24 11.66 13.88
CA GLY A 79 -1.13 11.68 13.34
C GLY A 79 -1.15 11.57 11.81
N GLY A 80 -0.30 12.34 11.13
CA GLY A 80 -0.15 12.30 9.67
C GLY A 80 0.31 10.93 9.16
N SER A 81 1.25 10.27 9.86
CA SER A 81 1.70 8.92 9.49
C SER A 81 0.61 7.87 9.67
N ILE A 82 -0.15 7.93 10.78
CA ILE A 82 -1.26 7.02 11.06
C ILE A 82 -2.38 7.18 10.01
N ILE A 83 -2.79 8.43 9.73
CA ILE A 83 -3.81 8.70 8.71
C ILE A 83 -3.33 8.22 7.34
N SER A 84 -2.07 8.51 6.98
CA SER A 84 -1.47 8.05 5.73
C SER A 84 -1.49 6.52 5.63
N PHE A 85 -1.16 5.82 6.70
CA PHE A 85 -1.19 4.36 6.75
C PHE A 85 -2.62 3.80 6.59
N MET A 86 -3.62 4.41 7.22
CA MET A 86 -5.03 4.02 7.03
C MET A 86 -5.50 4.23 5.58
N VAL A 87 -5.09 5.34 4.96
CA VAL A 87 -5.36 5.62 3.54
C VAL A 87 -4.71 4.57 2.63
N VAL A 88 -3.48 4.14 2.93
CA VAL A 88 -2.78 3.06 2.20
C VAL A 88 -3.56 1.75 2.28
N ILE A 89 -4.00 1.33 3.48
CA ILE A 89 -4.79 0.11 3.66
C ILE A 89 -6.10 0.18 2.87
N GLY A 90 -6.89 1.25 3.06
CA GLY A 90 -8.17 1.42 2.38
C GLY A 90 -8.02 1.44 0.87
N SER A 91 -6.98 2.09 0.37
CA SER A 91 -6.70 2.17 -1.07
C SER A 91 -6.26 0.84 -1.66
N TRP A 92 -5.46 0.06 -0.94
CA TRP A 92 -5.08 -1.30 -1.35
C TRP A 92 -6.30 -2.22 -1.44
N LEU A 93 -7.20 -2.17 -0.46
CA LEU A 93 -8.45 -2.93 -0.49
C LEU A 93 -9.36 -2.49 -1.64
N GLY A 94 -9.47 -1.18 -1.89
CA GLY A 94 -10.20 -0.64 -3.04
C GLY A 94 -9.64 -1.12 -4.38
N PHE A 95 -8.32 -1.09 -4.54
CA PHE A 95 -7.64 -1.64 -5.72
C PHE A 95 -8.00 -3.13 -5.91
N MET A 96 -7.86 -3.95 -4.87
CA MET A 96 -8.17 -5.38 -4.93
C MET A 96 -9.64 -5.66 -5.28
N TYR A 97 -10.57 -4.87 -4.74
CA TYR A 97 -11.99 -4.98 -5.05
C TYR A 97 -12.29 -4.72 -6.54
N PHE A 98 -11.81 -3.59 -7.08
CA PHE A 98 -12.04 -3.26 -8.49
C PHE A 98 -11.29 -4.16 -9.45
N LEU A 99 -10.21 -4.76 -8.99
CA LEU A 99 -9.46 -5.75 -9.73
C LEU A 99 -10.21 -7.07 -9.87
N PHE A 100 -10.86 -7.52 -8.80
CA PHE A 100 -11.75 -8.67 -8.84
C PHE A 100 -12.99 -8.42 -9.72
N LEU A 101 -13.63 -7.25 -9.60
CA LEU A 101 -14.78 -6.86 -10.43
C LEU A 101 -14.43 -6.81 -11.91
N SER A 102 -13.29 -6.22 -12.27
CA SER A 102 -12.85 -6.14 -13.67
C SER A 102 -12.79 -7.52 -14.32
N GLN A 103 -12.40 -8.54 -13.56
CA GLN A 103 -12.19 -9.89 -14.03
C GLN A 103 -13.48 -10.69 -14.13
N GLN A 104 -14.42 -10.46 -13.21
CA GLN A 104 -15.78 -10.99 -13.37
C GLN A 104 -16.42 -10.48 -14.66
N VAL A 105 -16.27 -9.18 -14.94
CA VAL A 105 -16.84 -8.56 -16.12
C VAL A 105 -16.17 -9.04 -17.41
N THR A 106 -14.83 -9.17 -17.43
CA THR A 106 -14.12 -9.73 -18.59
C THR A 106 -14.52 -11.17 -18.90
N VAL A 107 -14.86 -11.97 -17.88
CA VAL A 107 -15.33 -13.35 -18.06
C VAL A 107 -16.79 -13.41 -18.52
N SER A 108 -17.64 -12.49 -18.06
CA SER A 108 -19.09 -12.51 -18.35
C SER A 108 -19.50 -11.77 -19.63
N LEU A 109 -18.72 -10.78 -20.08
CA LEU A 109 -19.07 -9.86 -21.16
C LEU A 109 -17.94 -9.78 -22.19
N GLN A 110 -18.25 -10.03 -23.46
CA GLN A 110 -17.35 -9.78 -24.60
C GLN A 110 -17.36 -8.29 -25.03
N THR A 111 -17.60 -7.35 -24.11
CA THR A 111 -17.63 -5.92 -24.40
C THR A 111 -16.57 -5.15 -23.62
N ASP A 112 -15.81 -4.31 -24.31
CA ASP A 112 -14.58 -3.67 -23.80
C ASP A 112 -14.82 -2.48 -22.84
N ASP A 113 -15.97 -1.82 -22.93
CA ASP A 113 -16.20 -0.56 -22.20
C ASP A 113 -16.26 -0.65 -20.67
N PRO A 114 -16.96 -1.61 -20.04
CA PRO A 114 -16.98 -1.69 -18.57
C PRO A 114 -15.60 -2.04 -17.99
N VAL A 115 -14.77 -2.77 -18.74
CA VAL A 115 -13.40 -3.15 -18.35
C VAL A 115 -12.50 -1.90 -18.24
N LYS A 116 -12.62 -0.94 -19.18
CA LYS A 116 -11.86 0.32 -19.12
C LYS A 116 -12.14 1.12 -17.85
N LYS A 117 -13.41 1.23 -17.43
CA LYS A 117 -13.79 1.96 -16.21
C LYS A 117 -13.10 1.39 -14.97
N TYR A 118 -13.05 0.07 -14.83
CA TYR A 118 -12.41 -0.55 -13.68
C TYR A 118 -10.90 -0.35 -13.67
N HIS A 119 -10.24 -0.30 -14.83
CA HIS A 119 -8.82 0.02 -14.90
C HIS A 119 -8.50 1.45 -14.44
N TYR A 120 -9.35 2.43 -14.74
CA TYR A 120 -9.20 3.78 -14.21
C TYR A 120 -9.33 3.81 -12.68
N LEU A 121 -10.32 3.11 -12.14
CA LEU A 121 -10.52 3.01 -10.69
C LEU A 121 -9.35 2.29 -10.01
N GLN A 122 -8.86 1.18 -10.56
CA GLN A 122 -7.66 0.49 -10.08
C GLN A 122 -6.46 1.43 -10.02
N SER A 123 -6.20 2.17 -11.10
CA SER A 123 -5.08 3.12 -11.19
C SER A 123 -5.22 4.25 -10.16
N PHE A 124 -6.44 4.76 -9.96
CA PHE A 124 -6.75 5.79 -8.98
C PHE A 124 -6.45 5.32 -7.55
N PHE A 125 -6.92 4.13 -7.16
CA PHE A 125 -6.64 3.59 -5.84
C PHE A 125 -5.15 3.30 -5.62
N LEU A 126 -4.43 2.81 -6.62
CA LEU A 126 -2.99 2.64 -6.51
C LEU A 126 -2.25 3.98 -6.38
N LEU A 127 -2.70 5.02 -7.06
CA LEU A 127 -2.14 6.37 -6.93
C LEU A 127 -2.32 6.91 -5.51
N ILE A 128 -3.52 6.78 -4.94
CA ILE A 128 -3.78 7.19 -3.54
C ILE A 128 -2.89 6.38 -2.58
N CYS A 129 -2.74 5.08 -2.82
CA CYS A 129 -1.85 4.22 -2.04
C CYS A 129 -0.40 4.70 -2.10
N ALA A 130 0.10 5.06 -3.28
CA ALA A 130 1.44 5.61 -3.47
C ALA A 130 1.62 6.96 -2.76
N ILE A 131 0.64 7.85 -2.88
CA ILE A 131 0.64 9.15 -2.19
C ILE A 131 0.68 8.96 -0.68
N GLY A 132 -0.13 8.06 -0.12
CA GLY A 132 -0.13 7.77 1.32
C GLY A 132 1.23 7.27 1.82
N LEU A 133 1.89 6.37 1.09
CA LEU A 133 3.23 5.90 1.42
C LEU A 133 4.28 7.03 1.34
N LEU A 134 4.22 7.87 0.30
CA LEU A 134 5.10 9.02 0.16
C LEU A 134 4.89 10.05 1.27
N CYS A 135 3.65 10.34 1.66
CA CYS A 135 3.32 11.21 2.78
C CYS A 135 3.91 10.67 4.09
N MET A 136 3.78 9.37 4.35
CA MET A 136 4.37 8.74 5.53
C MET A 136 5.91 8.84 5.53
N ILE A 137 6.56 8.57 4.39
CA ILE A 137 8.01 8.76 4.23
C ILE A 137 8.39 10.22 4.49
N PHE A 138 7.65 11.17 3.93
CA PHE A 138 7.89 12.61 4.11
C PHE A 138 7.76 13.03 5.58
N PHE A 139 6.69 12.64 6.26
CA PHE A 139 6.47 12.96 7.68
C PHE A 139 7.56 12.37 8.57
N MET A 140 8.00 11.14 8.28
CA MET A 140 9.10 10.54 9.03
C MET A 140 10.44 11.20 8.70
N ALA A 141 10.76 11.42 7.43
CA ALA A 141 12.01 12.05 7.01
C ALA A 141 12.18 13.44 7.63
N ASN A 142 11.14 14.29 7.50
CA ASN A 142 11.13 15.68 7.95
C ASN A 142 10.75 15.89 9.41
N LYS A 143 10.70 14.83 10.20
CA LYS A 143 10.60 14.97 11.65
C LYS A 143 11.78 15.81 12.15
N THR A 144 11.48 17.05 12.55
CA THR A 144 12.44 17.99 13.13
C THR A 144 12.96 17.43 14.45
N ILE A 145 14.28 17.41 14.58
CA ILE A 145 15.00 17.07 15.80
C ILE A 145 14.83 18.29 16.71
N LEU A 146 13.83 18.27 17.57
CA LEU A 146 13.74 19.08 18.78
C LEU A 146 13.73 18.13 19.97
#